data_AF-A0A9E4LUQ1-F1
#
_entry.id   AF-A0A9E4LUQ1-F1
#
_cell.length_a   1.000
_cell.length_b   1.000
_cell.length_c   1.000
_cell.angle_alpha   90.00
_cell.angle_beta   90.00
_cell.angle_gamma   90.00
#
_symmetry.space_group_name_H-M   'P 1'
#
loop_
_entity.id
_entity.type
_entity.pdbx_description
1 polymer ?
#
loop_
_entity_poly.entity_id
_entity_poly.type
_entity_poly.pdbx_seq_one_letter_code
_entity_poly.pdbx_strand_id
1 'polypeptide(L)'
;MPPTRRNSARAGDAARCVPSHVSAARTAFYREELARHRQCLELQREYYSDRTIADVQRAIGRLMSQMDRFCALEHGDRLVSRLLRTIDGVTRLSVWSERRKTH
;
A
#
# COMPACT_ATOMS: atom_id res chain seq x y z
N MET A 1 -43.07 -38.04 -29.38
CA MET A 1 -42.69 -37.05 -28.35
C MET A 1 -41.19 -37.17 -28.10
N PRO A 2 -40.40 -36.09 -28.22
CA PRO A 2 -38.96 -36.13 -27.91
C PRO A 2 -38.71 -35.85 -26.42
N PRO A 3 -37.62 -36.37 -25.83
CA PRO A 3 -37.24 -36.08 -24.45
C PRO A 3 -36.50 -34.74 -24.34
N THR A 4 -36.92 -33.91 -23.39
CA THR A 4 -36.32 -32.61 -23.08
C THR A 4 -34.98 -32.80 -22.37
N ARG A 5 -33.89 -32.67 -23.11
CA ARG A 5 -32.54 -32.51 -22.58
C ARG A 5 -32.38 -31.06 -22.12
N ARG A 6 -32.41 -30.78 -20.81
CA ARG A 6 -31.99 -29.47 -20.27
C ARG A 6 -30.75 -29.65 -19.41
N ASN A 7 -29.61 -29.50 -20.08
CA ASN A 7 -28.29 -29.43 -19.51
C ASN A 7 -28.13 -28.05 -18.85
N SER A 8 -28.27 -27.96 -17.53
CA SER A 8 -28.07 -26.73 -16.75
C SER A 8 -26.60 -26.59 -16.37
N ALA A 9 -25.75 -26.29 -17.35
CA ALA A 9 -24.40 -25.80 -17.12
C ALA A 9 -24.42 -24.27 -17.24
N ARG A 10 -24.32 -23.57 -16.12
CA ARG A 10 -23.89 -22.16 -15.94
C ARG A 10 -24.15 -21.79 -14.48
N ALA A 11 -23.27 -21.14 -13.75
CA ALA A 11 -22.07 -20.42 -14.11
C ALA A 11 -21.10 -20.52 -12.92
N GLY A 12 -19.80 -20.47 -13.21
CA GLY A 12 -18.79 -20.34 -12.18
C GLY A 12 -19.08 -19.12 -11.34
N ASP A 13 -19.21 -19.36 -10.03
CA ASP A 13 -19.13 -18.34 -9.00
C ASP A 13 -17.67 -17.87 -8.95
N ALA A 14 -17.29 -17.07 -9.95
CA ALA A 14 -16.05 -16.33 -9.94
C ALA A 14 -16.20 -15.28 -8.85
N ALA A 15 -15.77 -15.67 -7.66
CA ALA A 15 -15.40 -14.84 -6.53
C ALA A 15 -15.46 -13.35 -6.86
N ARG A 16 -16.61 -12.72 -6.61
CA ARG A 16 -16.63 -11.28 -6.42
C ARG A 16 -15.87 -11.04 -5.12
N CYS A 17 -14.55 -10.85 -5.22
CA CYS A 17 -13.76 -10.19 -4.19
C CYS A 17 -14.29 -8.76 -4.10
N VAL A 18 -15.44 -8.60 -3.44
CA VAL A 18 -15.93 -7.28 -3.04
C VAL A 18 -14.84 -6.75 -2.11
N PRO A 19 -14.17 -5.64 -2.46
CA PRO A 19 -13.21 -5.06 -1.54
C PRO A 19 -14.00 -4.72 -0.28
N SER A 20 -13.68 -5.39 0.83
CA SER A 20 -14.19 -4.99 2.13
C SER A 20 -13.92 -3.48 2.26
N HIS A 21 -14.95 -2.69 2.58
CA HIS A 21 -14.81 -1.23 2.73
C HIS A 21 -13.71 -0.88 3.75
N VAL A 22 -13.43 -1.78 4.69
CA VAL A 22 -12.33 -1.70 5.64
C VAL A 22 -10.97 -1.82 4.95
N SER A 23 -10.81 -2.71 3.96
CA SER A 23 -9.56 -2.86 3.20
C SER A 23 -9.30 -1.63 2.32
N ALA A 24 -10.35 -1.06 1.70
CA ALA A 24 -10.23 0.16 0.90
C ALA A 24 -9.82 1.38 1.74
N ALA A 25 -10.47 1.61 2.89
CA ALA A 25 -10.12 2.70 3.80
C ALA A 25 -8.69 2.57 4.35
N ARG A 26 -8.25 1.34 4.65
CA ARG A 26 -6.88 1.08 5.10
C ARG A 26 -5.84 1.25 3.99
N THR A 27 -6.17 0.84 2.76
CA THR A 27 -5.33 1.08 1.58
C THR A 27 -5.12 2.58 1.37
N ALA A 28 -6.19 3.36 1.49
CA ALA A 28 -6.14 4.82 1.40
C ALA A 28 -5.25 5.42 2.50
N PHE A 29 -5.42 4.99 3.76
CA PHE A 29 -4.58 5.41 4.88
C PHE A 29 -3.09 5.13 4.61
N TYR A 30 -2.73 3.91 4.18
CA TYR A 30 -1.34 3.56 3.89
C TYR A 30 -0.77 4.35 2.70
N ARG A 31 -1.58 4.60 1.66
CA ARG A 31 -1.19 5.47 0.53
C ARG A 31 -0.88 6.88 1.00
N GLU A 32 -1.71 7.42 1.87
CA GLU A 32 -1.57 8.77 2.40
C GLU A 32 -0.35 8.90 3.34
N GLU A 33 -0.08 7.88 4.15
CA GLU A 33 1.12 7.81 4.99
C GLU A 33 2.40 7.78 4.14
N LEU A 34 2.43 6.98 3.08
CA LEU A 34 3.56 6.90 2.16
C LEU A 34 3.77 8.19 1.37
N ALA A 35 2.68 8.88 1.00
CA ALA A 35 2.75 10.19 0.39
C ALA A 35 3.36 11.22 1.35
N ARG A 36 2.97 11.20 2.64
CA ARG A 36 3.59 12.06 3.68
C ARG A 36 5.07 11.78 3.87
N HIS A 37 5.48 10.51 3.89
CA HIS A 37 6.90 10.14 3.95
C HIS A 37 7.69 10.64 2.73
N ARG A 38 7.13 10.51 1.52
CA ARG A 38 7.75 11.04 0.30
C ARG A 38 7.91 12.56 0.35
N GLN A 39 6.90 13.28 0.83
CA GLN A 39 6.95 14.73 0.95
C GLN A 39 7.96 15.19 2.01
N CYS A 40 8.03 14.49 3.15
CA CYS A 40 9.05 14.77 4.17
C CYS A 40 10.47 14.51 3.63
N LEU A 41 10.66 13.43 2.87
CA LEU A 41 11.95 13.14 2.23
C LEU A 41 12.37 14.24 1.24
N GLU A 42 11.42 14.78 0.45
CA GLU A 42 11.70 15.88 -0.47
C GLU A 42 12.14 17.16 0.27
N LEU A 43 11.50 17.46 1.41
CA LEU A 43 11.88 18.59 2.27
C LEU A 43 13.24 18.40 2.95
N GLN A 44 13.69 17.16 3.11
CA GLN A 44 14.98 16.83 3.67
C GLN A 44 16.06 16.60 2.61
N ARG A 45 15.82 17.03 1.35
CA ARG A 45 16.77 16.81 0.25
C ARG A 45 18.18 17.30 0.51
N GLU A 46 18.31 18.35 1.31
CA GLU A 46 19.59 18.94 1.68
C GLU A 46 20.41 18.07 2.66
N TYR A 47 19.76 17.15 3.40
CA TYR A 47 20.40 16.32 4.44
C TYR A 47 20.80 14.92 3.95
N TYR A 48 20.36 14.52 2.76
CA TYR A 48 20.63 13.21 2.20
C TYR A 48 21.23 13.33 0.81
N SER A 49 22.02 12.34 0.39
CA SER A 49 22.50 12.31 -0.99
C SER A 49 21.34 12.13 -1.97
N ASP A 50 21.39 12.77 -3.14
CA ASP A 50 20.38 12.59 -4.19
C ASP A 50 20.14 11.12 -4.53
N ARG A 51 21.18 10.27 -4.45
CA ARG A 51 21.08 8.83 -4.65
C ARG A 51 20.24 8.15 -3.58
N THR A 52 20.49 8.44 -2.30
CA THR A 52 19.69 7.92 -1.18
C THR A 52 18.23 8.31 -1.33
N ILE A 53 17.98 9.55 -1.75
CA ILE A 53 16.64 10.08 -1.93
C ILE A 53 15.95 9.39 -3.09
N ALA A 54 16.61 9.28 -4.24
CA ALA A 54 16.08 8.57 -5.40
C ALA A 54 15.77 7.09 -5.08
N ASP A 55 16.64 6.41 -4.34
CA ASP A 55 16.44 5.01 -3.94
C ASP A 55 15.23 4.85 -3.01
N VAL A 56 15.09 5.73 -2.01
CA VAL A 56 13.94 5.72 -1.09
C VAL A 56 12.65 6.11 -1.80
N GLN A 57 12.65 7.15 -2.64
CA GLN A 57 11.48 7.54 -3.43
C GLN A 57 11.03 6.42 -4.36
N ARG A 58 11.97 5.72 -4.98
CA ARG A 58 11.70 4.57 -5.83
C ARG A 58 11.12 3.40 -5.03
N ALA A 59 11.62 3.16 -3.81
CA ALA A 59 11.06 2.16 -2.90
C ALA A 59 9.62 2.50 -2.48
N ILE A 60 9.36 3.76 -2.07
CA ILE A 60 8.01 4.24 -1.73
C ILE A 60 7.06 4.10 -2.93
N GLY A 61 7.50 4.52 -4.12
CA GLY A 61 6.70 4.40 -5.35
C GLY A 61 6.33 2.94 -5.67
N ARG A 62 7.29 2.02 -5.54
CA ARG A 62 7.03 0.57 -5.71
C ARG A 62 6.02 0.05 -4.69
N LEU A 63 6.10 0.48 -3.43
CA LEU A 63 5.10 0.14 -2.42
C LEU A 63 3.72 0.64 -2.83
N MET A 64 3.61 1.90 -3.26
CA MET A 64 2.34 2.49 -3.67
C MET A 64 1.68 1.74 -4.84
N SER A 65 2.48 1.26 -5.80
CA SER A 65 2.00 0.44 -6.91
C SER A 65 1.66 -1.01 -6.52
N GLN A 66 2.16 -1.48 -5.39
CA GLN A 66 1.90 -2.84 -4.88
C GLN A 66 0.84 -2.87 -3.77
N MET A 67 0.39 -1.72 -3.26
CA MET A 67 -0.58 -1.64 -2.17
C MET A 67 -1.86 -2.40 -2.44
N ASP A 68 -2.41 -2.28 -3.65
CA ASP A 68 -3.66 -2.98 -3.99
C ASP A 68 -3.48 -4.51 -3.95
N ARG A 69 -2.28 -5.00 -4.29
CA ARG A 69 -1.91 -6.42 -4.15
C ARG A 69 -1.71 -6.82 -2.69
N PHE A 70 -1.09 -5.96 -1.88
CA PHE A 70 -0.94 -6.25 -0.45
C PHE A 70 -2.30 -6.29 0.25
N CYS A 71 -3.21 -5.37 -0.06
CA CYS A 71 -4.54 -5.32 0.54
C CYS A 71 -5.48 -6.45 0.07
N ALA A 72 -5.10 -7.17 -1.00
CA ALA A 72 -5.74 -8.42 -1.41
C ALA A 72 -5.21 -9.65 -0.64
N LEU A 73 -4.07 -9.55 0.04
CA LEU A 73 -3.50 -10.64 0.85
C LEU A 73 -4.09 -10.63 2.27
N GLU A 74 -4.35 -11.82 2.79
CA GLU A 74 -4.87 -12.05 4.15
C GLU A 74 -3.95 -11.51 5.27
N HIS A 75 -2.69 -11.22 4.95
CA HIS A 75 -1.70 -10.61 5.86
C HIS A 75 -1.09 -9.32 5.31
N GLY A 76 -1.77 -8.67 4.36
CA GLY A 76 -1.36 -7.42 3.74
C GLY A 76 -0.94 -6.35 4.73
N ASP A 77 -1.72 -6.20 5.80
CA ASP A 77 -1.48 -5.19 6.82
C ASP A 77 -0.16 -5.37 7.56
N ARG A 78 0.19 -6.62 7.90
CA ARG A 78 1.48 -6.93 8.56
C ARG A 78 2.65 -6.65 7.62
N LEU A 79 2.50 -6.96 6.34
CA LEU A 79 3.49 -6.65 5.31
C LEU A 79 3.69 -5.14 5.16
N VAL A 80 2.60 -4.39 4.96
CA VAL A 80 2.65 -2.93 4.79
C VAL A 80 3.20 -2.26 6.04
N SER A 81 2.80 -2.71 7.24
CA SER A 81 3.30 -2.16 8.51
C SER A 81 4.81 -2.43 8.71
N ARG A 82 5.28 -3.63 8.33
CA ARG A 82 6.70 -3.98 8.39
C ARG A 82 7.52 -3.16 7.39
N LEU A 83 7.01 -3.00 6.18
CA LEU A 83 7.66 -2.19 5.14
C LEU A 83 7.73 -0.71 5.53
N LEU A 84 6.65 -0.16 6.08
CA LEU A 84 6.64 1.20 6.64
C LEU A 84 7.71 1.36 7.73
N ARG A 85 7.80 0.42 8.68
CA ARG A 85 8.86 0.42 9.70
C ARG A 85 10.27 0.30 9.13
N THR A 86 10.47 -0.48 8.06
CA THR A 86 11.78 -0.60 7.42
C THR A 86 12.19 0.70 6.75
N ILE A 87 11.28 1.33 6.00
CA ILE A 87 11.52 2.64 5.39
C ILE A 87 11.85 3.63 6.51
N ASP A 88 11.01 3.67 7.54
CA ASP A 88 11.18 4.58 8.66
C ASP A 88 12.48 4.37 9.45
N GLY A 89 12.93 3.12 9.62
CA GLY A 89 14.21 2.82 10.27
C GLY A 89 15.42 3.33 9.47
N VAL A 90 15.34 3.32 8.14
CA VAL A 90 16.41 3.80 7.25
C VAL A 90 16.39 5.32 7.13
N THR A 91 15.21 5.94 7.12
CA THR A 91 15.05 7.36 6.82
C THR A 91 14.78 8.22 8.05
N ARG A 92 14.50 7.60 9.20
CA ARG A 92 14.06 8.24 10.48
C ARG A 92 12.97 9.30 10.26
N LEU A 93 12.07 9.06 9.30
CA LEU A 93 11.09 10.04 8.86
C LEU A 93 9.97 10.24 9.89
N SER A 94 9.64 9.23 10.69
CA SER A 94 8.71 9.31 11.82
C SER A 94 9.17 10.34 12.83
N VAL A 95 10.44 10.26 13.26
CA VAL A 95 11.06 11.20 14.19
C VAL A 95 11.02 12.63 13.64
N TRP A 96 11.19 12.79 12.32
CA TRP A 96 11.14 14.11 11.68
C TRP A 96 9.71 14.63 11.47
N SER A 97 8.76 13.74 11.15
CA SER A 97 7.35 14.07 11.03
C SER A 97 6.72 14.39 12.39
N GLU A 98 7.12 13.70 13.45
CA GLU A 98 6.66 13.95 14.82
C GLU A 98 7.18 15.31 15.33
N ARG A 99 8.45 15.64 15.07
CA ARG A 99 9.02 16.95 15.40
C ARG A 99 8.30 18.12 14.73
N ARG A 100 7.69 17.91 13.56
CA ARG A 100 6.89 18.94 12.85
C ARG A 100 5.45 19.05 13.36
N LYS A 101 4.94 18.07 14.13
CA LYS A 101 3.61 18.10 14.74
C LYS A 101 3.61 18.67 16.17
N THR A 102 4.77 18.78 16.81
CA THR A 102 4.93 19.28 18.18
C THR A 102 5.18 20.79 18.26
N HIS A 103 4.59 21.60 17.37
CA HIS A 103 4.81 23.05 17.38
C HIS A 103 3.53 23.85 17.20
#